data_AF-A0A6L3X7Z8-F1
#
_entry.id   AF-A0A6L3X7Z8-F1
#
_cell.length_a   1.000
_cell.length_b   1.000
_cell.length_c   1.000
_cell.angle_alpha   90.00
_cell.angle_beta   90.00
_cell.angle_gamma   90.00
#
_symmetry.space_group_name_H-M   'P 1'
#
loop_
_entity.id
_entity.type
_entity.pdbx_description
1 polymer ?
#
loop_
_entity_poly.entity_id
_entity_poly.type
_entity_poly.pdbx_seq_one_letter_code
_entity_poly.pdbx_strand_id
1 'polypeptide(L)'
;TANVALQDQIFSKDLPLLRKIIPDLRFTAAFGRGRYVCPRNLAALASSEPSQQDLLAFLDDELTPNNKAEQEQCAKLKADLDGYRWDGLRDHTSQAIGDDLWRRLSTDKASCLNRNCHYYRECPFFVARREIQEAEVVVANHALVMAALESEAVLPEPKNLLLVLDEGHHLPDVARDALEMSAEITAPWFRLQLDLFCKLVATCMEQF
;
A
#
# COMPACT_ATOMS: atom_id res chain seq x y z
N THR A 1 -17.95 3.02 1.89
CA THR A 1 -17.79 4.49 1.87
C THR A 1 -16.85 4.89 0.75
N ALA A 2 -16.87 6.17 0.36
CA ALA A 2 -16.26 6.63 -0.89
C ALA A 2 -14.73 6.80 -0.83
N ASN A 3 -14.18 7.34 0.26
CA ASN A 3 -12.75 7.69 0.35
C ASN A 3 -12.17 7.39 1.75
N VAL A 4 -10.84 7.50 1.88
CA VAL A 4 -10.12 7.20 3.13
C VAL A 4 -10.54 8.11 4.28
N ALA A 5 -10.77 9.40 4.03
CA ALA A 5 -11.19 10.32 5.09
C ALA A 5 -12.53 9.92 5.74
N LEU A 6 -13.49 9.44 4.94
CA LEU A 6 -14.74 8.88 5.44
C LEU A 6 -14.54 7.54 6.14
N GLN A 7 -13.62 6.69 5.66
CA GLN A 7 -13.25 5.46 6.37
C GLN A 7 -12.71 5.79 7.78
N ASP A 8 -11.81 6.77 7.87
CA ASP A 8 -11.20 7.20 9.12
C ASP A 8 -12.22 7.81 10.06
N GLN A 9 -13.21 8.54 9.54
CA GLN A 9 -14.33 9.04 10.34
C GLN A 9 -15.10 7.90 11.00
N ILE A 10 -15.49 6.88 10.22
CA ILE A 10 -16.22 5.72 10.75
C ILE A 10 -15.35 4.95 11.75
N PHE A 11 -14.07 4.77 11.44
CA PHE A 11 -13.14 3.99 12.26
C PHE A 11 -12.73 4.68 13.56
N SER A 12 -12.51 6.00 13.55
CA SER A 12 -12.00 6.76 14.70
C SER A 12 -13.08 7.41 15.56
N LYS A 13 -14.31 7.60 15.04
CA LYS A 13 -15.41 8.26 15.77
C LYS A 13 -16.59 7.33 15.99
N ASP A 14 -17.17 6.78 14.92
CA ASP A 14 -18.47 6.10 14.98
C ASP A 14 -18.35 4.71 15.63
N LEU A 15 -17.40 3.89 15.20
CA LEU A 15 -17.17 2.56 15.77
C LEU A 15 -16.71 2.60 17.24
N PRO A 16 -15.81 3.52 17.66
CA PRO A 16 -15.49 3.70 19.08
C PRO A 16 -16.68 4.13 19.93
N LEU A 17 -17.63 4.91 19.37
CA LEU A 17 -18.86 5.25 20.06
C LEU A 17 -19.72 4.00 20.29
N LEU A 18 -19.87 3.14 19.27
CA LEU A 18 -20.59 1.87 19.40
C LEU A 18 -19.91 0.92 20.38
N ARG A 19 -18.58 0.90 20.43
CA ARG A 19 -17.81 0.07 21.37
C ARG A 19 -18.07 0.43 22.83
N LYS A 20 -18.50 1.66 23.14
CA LYS A 20 -18.93 2.03 24.50
C LYS A 20 -20.20 1.29 24.94
N ILE A 21 -21.04 0.90 23.99
CA ILE A 21 -22.31 0.19 24.22
C ILE A 21 -22.13 -1.32 24.04
N ILE A 22 -21.26 -1.73 23.11
CA ILE A 22 -20.93 -3.12 22.80
C ILE A 22 -19.41 -3.32 23.02
N PRO A 23 -18.97 -3.64 24.26
CA PRO A 23 -17.54 -3.69 24.60
C PRO A 23 -16.74 -4.73 23.81
N ASP A 24 -17.40 -5.83 23.44
CA ASP A 24 -16.80 -6.96 22.72
C ASP A 24 -16.73 -6.74 21.19
N LEU A 25 -17.21 -5.59 20.69
CA LEU A 25 -17.22 -5.28 19.26
C LEU A 25 -15.79 -5.28 18.69
N ARG A 26 -15.53 -6.17 17.73
CA ARG A 26 -14.25 -6.26 17.00
C ARG A 26 -14.39 -5.60 15.64
N PHE A 27 -13.62 -4.54 15.40
CA PHE A 27 -13.62 -3.85 14.12
C PHE A 27 -12.22 -3.49 13.64
N THR A 28 -12.04 -3.46 12.32
CA THR A 28 -10.78 -3.04 11.67
C THR A 28 -11.08 -2.21 10.41
N ALA A 29 -10.07 -1.52 9.88
CA ALA A 29 -10.15 -0.80 8.62
C ALA A 29 -9.27 -1.48 7.56
N ALA A 30 -9.78 -1.55 6.34
CA ALA A 30 -9.09 -2.17 5.22
C ALA A 30 -8.70 -1.12 4.18
N PHE A 31 -7.40 -1.12 3.83
CA PHE A 31 -6.83 -0.20 2.84
C PHE A 31 -6.06 -0.95 1.75
N GLY A 32 -5.88 -0.27 0.62
CA GLY A 32 -5.06 -0.80 -0.48
C GLY A 32 -3.59 -0.92 -0.08
N ARG A 33 -2.89 -1.91 -0.65
CA ARG A 33 -1.46 -2.16 -0.36
C ARG A 33 -0.58 -0.92 -0.52
N GLY A 34 -0.82 -0.13 -1.57
CA GLY A 34 -0.07 1.09 -1.85
C GLY A 34 -0.21 2.20 -0.80
N ARG A 35 -1.07 2.03 0.22
CA ARG A 35 -1.18 2.94 1.36
C ARG A 35 -0.38 2.52 2.58
N TYR A 36 0.22 1.33 2.56
CA TYR A 36 1.10 0.86 3.63
C TYR A 36 2.57 1.04 3.30
N VAL A 37 3.34 1.44 4.30
CA VAL A 37 4.80 1.47 4.23
C VAL A 37 5.37 0.04 4.20
N CYS A 38 6.43 -0.16 3.43
CA CYS A 38 7.23 -1.38 3.45
C CYS A 38 8.35 -1.22 4.49
N PRO A 39 8.35 -1.99 5.60
CA PRO A 39 9.39 -1.85 6.63
C PRO A 39 10.81 -2.09 6.10
N ARG A 40 10.96 -2.96 5.09
CA ARG A 40 12.24 -3.21 4.42
C ARG A 40 12.76 -1.96 3.72
N ASN A 41 11.94 -1.30 2.92
CA ASN A 41 12.34 -0.12 2.16
C ASN A 41 12.57 1.07 3.09
N LEU A 42 11.73 1.23 4.11
CA LEU A 42 11.90 2.25 5.14
C LEU A 42 13.22 2.05 5.90
N ALA A 43 13.58 0.82 6.26
CA ALA A 43 14.86 0.52 6.90
C ALA A 43 16.05 0.84 5.98
N ALA A 44 15.95 0.48 4.70
CA ALA A 44 16.99 0.79 3.72
C ALA A 44 17.22 2.31 3.60
N LEU A 45 16.14 3.09 3.43
CA LEU A 45 16.19 4.55 3.28
C LEU A 45 16.57 5.30 4.58
N ALA A 46 16.32 4.70 5.74
CA ALA A 46 16.70 5.28 7.03
C ALA A 46 18.18 5.03 7.40
N SER A 47 18.77 3.93 6.93
CA SER A 47 20.11 3.48 7.35
C SER A 47 21.24 3.74 6.35
N SER A 48 20.93 4.08 5.10
CA SER A 48 21.97 4.36 4.10
C SER A 48 22.57 5.74 4.32
N GLU A 49 23.88 5.79 4.61
CA GLU A 49 24.68 7.01 4.51
C GLU A 49 24.59 7.53 3.06
N PRO A 50 24.25 8.81 2.84
CA PRO A 50 24.26 9.40 1.51
C PRO A 50 25.73 9.54 1.07
N SER A 51 26.28 8.49 0.48
CA SER A 51 27.60 8.55 -0.14
C SER A 51 27.53 9.54 -1.30
N GLN A 52 28.26 10.65 -1.17
CA GLN A 52 28.53 11.58 -2.28
C GLN A 52 29.41 10.86 -3.32
N GLN A 53 28.80 10.06 -4.21
CA GLN A 53 29.31 9.61 -5.50
C GLN A 53 28.46 8.41 -5.94
N ASP A 54 27.61 8.57 -6.95
CA ASP A 54 27.97 8.19 -8.31
C ASP A 54 26.86 8.65 -9.27
N LEU A 55 27.21 9.29 -10.38
CA LEU A 55 26.22 9.61 -11.42
C LEU A 55 25.59 8.31 -12.00
N LEU A 56 26.25 7.18 -11.76
CA LEU A 56 25.85 5.83 -12.12
C LEU A 56 24.87 5.19 -11.10
N ALA A 57 24.89 5.59 -9.82
CA ALA A 57 23.95 5.12 -8.80
C ALA A 57 22.53 5.72 -8.96
N PHE A 58 22.37 6.73 -9.83
CA PHE A 58 21.06 7.19 -10.28
C PHE A 58 20.41 6.24 -11.32
N LEU A 59 21.17 5.31 -11.91
CA LEU A 59 20.69 4.40 -12.95
C LEU A 59 20.27 3.03 -12.39
N ASP A 60 20.88 2.60 -11.29
CA ASP A 60 20.37 1.50 -10.48
C ASP A 60 19.47 2.10 -9.41
N ASP A 61 18.18 1.76 -9.46
CA ASP A 61 17.11 2.19 -8.55
C ASP A 61 17.29 1.59 -7.13
N GLU A 62 18.52 1.66 -6.61
CA GLU A 62 18.88 1.21 -5.27
C GLU A 62 18.27 2.17 -4.26
N LEU A 63 17.58 1.58 -3.27
CA LEU A 63 16.88 2.22 -2.15
C LEU A 63 17.79 3.11 -1.31
N THR A 64 18.22 4.24 -1.89
CA THR A 64 19.11 5.23 -1.32
C THR A 64 18.37 6.56 -1.18
N PRO A 65 18.59 7.29 -0.08
CA PRO A 65 17.93 8.58 0.14
C PRO A 65 18.52 9.63 -0.82
N ASN A 66 17.66 10.42 -1.47
CA ASN A 66 18.11 11.46 -2.41
C ASN A 66 18.90 12.59 -1.72
N ASN A 67 18.62 12.84 -0.44
CA ASN A 67 19.28 13.87 0.35
C ASN A 67 19.23 13.54 1.86
N LYS A 68 20.03 14.27 2.65
CA LYS A 68 20.09 14.11 4.11
C LYS A 68 18.75 14.35 4.81
N ALA A 69 17.94 15.29 4.30
CA ALA A 69 16.63 15.59 4.88
C ALA A 69 15.64 14.42 4.73
N GLU A 70 15.68 13.73 3.58
CA GLU A 70 14.90 12.53 3.29
C GLU A 70 15.31 11.36 4.18
N GLN A 71 16.62 11.20 4.40
CA GLN A 71 17.16 10.20 5.33
C GLN A 71 16.69 10.47 6.78
N GLU A 72 16.80 11.72 7.26
CA GLU A 72 16.33 12.12 8.59
C GLU A 72 14.83 11.90 8.74
N GLN A 73 14.05 12.22 7.71
CA GLN A 73 12.61 11.97 7.66
C GLN A 73 12.31 10.47 7.76
N CYS A 74 13.01 9.63 6.99
CA CYS A 74 12.84 8.17 7.02
C CYS A 74 13.25 7.58 8.37
N ALA A 75 14.33 8.06 8.98
CA ALA A 75 14.76 7.63 10.32
C ALA A 75 13.70 7.97 11.38
N LYS A 76 13.07 9.15 11.29
CA LYS A 76 11.98 9.54 12.18
C LYS A 76 10.74 8.67 11.98
N LEU A 77 10.33 8.44 10.72
CA LEU A 77 9.21 7.55 10.39
C LEU A 77 9.45 6.12 10.89
N LYS A 78 10.69 5.62 10.76
CA LYS A 78 11.09 4.33 11.31
C LYS A 78 10.95 4.28 12.83
N ALA A 79 11.43 5.30 13.54
CA ALA A 79 11.29 5.36 14.99
C ALA A 79 9.82 5.43 15.43
N ASP A 80 8.96 6.10 14.67
CA ASP A 80 7.53 6.17 14.94
C ASP A 80 6.82 4.83 14.66
N LEU A 81 7.22 4.11 13.62
CA LEU A 81 6.72 2.77 13.29
C LEU A 81 7.14 1.75 14.36
N ASP A 82 8.43 1.67 14.67
CA ASP A 82 8.99 0.74 15.66
C ASP A 82 8.44 1.03 17.07
N GLY A 83 8.10 2.28 17.36
CA GLY A 83 7.50 2.74 18.61
C GLY A 83 5.97 2.66 18.68
N TYR A 84 5.29 2.10 17.67
CA TYR A 84 3.82 2.04 17.57
C TYR A 84 3.11 3.41 17.67
N ARG A 85 3.83 4.50 17.39
CA ARG A 85 3.23 5.85 17.27
C ARG A 85 2.62 6.07 15.90
N TRP A 86 3.02 5.26 14.92
CA TRP A 86 2.49 5.21 13.58
C TRP A 86 2.19 3.76 13.20
N ASP A 87 1.04 3.54 12.57
CA ASP A 87 0.56 2.23 12.13
C ASP A 87 1.03 1.85 10.72
N GLY A 88 1.83 2.70 10.08
CA GLY A 88 2.38 2.46 8.75
C GLY A 88 1.46 2.88 7.60
N LEU A 89 0.29 3.47 7.86
CA LEU A 89 -0.58 4.04 6.83
C LEU A 89 -0.13 5.44 6.43
N ARG A 90 -0.06 5.72 5.13
CA ARG A 90 0.36 7.03 4.60
C ARG A 90 -0.42 8.19 5.22
N ASP A 91 -1.72 8.03 5.37
CA ASP A 91 -2.64 9.09 5.79
C ASP A 91 -2.62 9.32 7.31
N HIS A 92 -2.02 8.42 8.09
CA HIS A 92 -2.00 8.45 9.56
C HIS A 92 -0.69 8.99 10.15
N THR A 93 0.16 9.62 9.32
CA THR A 93 1.35 10.33 9.80
C THR A 93 1.13 11.84 9.77
N SER A 94 1.67 12.55 10.76
CA SER A 94 1.69 14.02 10.78
C SER A 94 2.74 14.61 9.83
N GLN A 95 3.64 13.79 9.32
CA GLN A 95 4.73 14.21 8.44
C GLN A 95 4.25 14.21 6.98
N ALA A 96 4.51 15.32 6.28
CA ALA A 96 4.26 15.38 4.84
C ALA A 96 5.26 14.49 4.08
N ILE A 97 4.76 13.41 3.46
CA ILE A 97 5.58 12.52 2.62
C ILE A 97 5.27 12.81 1.15
N GLY A 98 6.29 13.22 0.40
CA GLY A 98 6.19 13.42 -1.05
C GLY A 98 5.82 12.13 -1.80
N ASP A 99 5.10 12.25 -2.91
CA ASP A 99 4.63 11.09 -3.67
C ASP A 99 5.77 10.21 -4.20
N ASP A 100 6.88 10.82 -4.63
CA ASP A 100 8.07 10.08 -5.07
C ASP A 100 8.66 9.21 -3.95
N LEU A 101 8.86 9.83 -2.78
CA LEU A 101 9.36 9.12 -1.60
C LEU A 101 8.40 8.00 -1.19
N TRP A 102 7.08 8.24 -1.24
CA TRP A 102 6.10 7.22 -0.90
C TRP A 102 6.09 6.03 -1.88
N ARG A 103 6.34 6.27 -3.18
CA ARG A 103 6.51 5.17 -4.16
C ARG A 103 7.70 4.28 -3.81
N ARG A 104 8.80 4.85 -3.34
CA ARG A 104 9.98 4.10 -2.87
C ARG A 104 9.76 3.43 -1.51
N LEU A 105 8.98 4.06 -0.62
CA LEU A 105 8.66 3.54 0.71
C LEU A 105 7.61 2.42 0.71
N SER A 106 6.68 2.42 -0.25
CA SER A 106 5.70 1.35 -0.43
C SER A 106 6.22 0.31 -1.43
N THR A 107 5.53 -0.82 -1.55
CA THR A 107 5.84 -1.84 -2.56
C THR A 107 4.58 -2.38 -3.17
N ASP A 108 4.67 -2.79 -4.43
CA ASP A 108 3.60 -3.49 -5.12
C ASP A 108 3.57 -4.98 -4.70
N LYS A 109 2.73 -5.78 -5.36
CA LYS A 109 2.63 -7.21 -5.06
C LYS A 109 3.84 -7.98 -5.60
N ALA A 110 4.39 -7.60 -6.76
CA ALA A 110 5.46 -8.33 -7.41
C ALA A 110 6.81 -8.14 -6.70
N SER A 111 7.11 -6.93 -6.24
CA SER A 111 8.38 -6.63 -5.55
C SER A 111 8.41 -7.09 -4.08
N CYS A 112 7.27 -7.53 -3.55
CA CYS A 112 7.16 -7.98 -2.17
C CYS A 112 7.67 -9.41 -2.00
N LEU A 113 8.69 -9.59 -1.15
CA LEU A 113 9.25 -10.90 -0.81
C LEU A 113 8.30 -11.82 -0.02
N ASN A 114 7.15 -11.29 0.44
CA ASN A 114 6.13 -12.04 1.17
C ASN A 114 6.72 -12.85 2.33
N ARG A 115 6.51 -14.17 2.40
CA ARG A 115 7.04 -15.05 3.48
C ARG A 115 8.57 -15.11 3.56
N ASN A 116 9.27 -14.74 2.48
CA ASN A 116 10.74 -14.70 2.47
C ASN A 116 11.29 -13.39 3.05
N CYS A 117 10.42 -12.41 3.34
CA CYS A 117 10.80 -11.15 3.96
C CYS A 117 11.05 -11.33 5.47
N HIS A 118 12.18 -10.85 5.97
CA HIS A 118 12.47 -10.81 7.41
C HIS A 118 11.39 -10.06 8.21
N TYR A 119 10.86 -8.98 7.63
CA TYR A 119 9.82 -8.14 8.25
C TYR A 119 8.39 -8.67 8.05
N TYR A 120 8.18 -9.87 7.50
CA TYR A 120 6.84 -10.37 7.15
C TYR A 120 5.86 -10.38 8.34
N ARG A 121 6.34 -10.72 9.54
CA ARG A 121 5.50 -10.81 10.73
C ARG A 121 5.07 -9.46 11.28
N GLU A 122 5.91 -8.45 11.10
CA GLU A 122 5.73 -7.08 11.61
C GLU A 122 5.24 -6.12 10.52
N CYS A 123 5.00 -6.62 9.30
CA CYS A 123 4.57 -5.80 8.18
C CYS A 123 3.15 -5.27 8.39
N PRO A 124 2.94 -3.93 8.45
CA PRO A 124 1.64 -3.34 8.73
C PRO A 124 0.52 -3.85 7.81
N PHE A 125 0.80 -3.99 6.51
CA PHE A 125 -0.15 -4.53 5.55
C PHE A 125 -0.61 -5.94 5.90
N PHE A 126 0.31 -6.83 6.29
CA PHE A 126 -0.03 -8.22 6.62
C PHE A 126 -0.67 -8.34 8.00
N VAL A 127 -0.33 -7.46 8.94
CA VAL A 127 -1.01 -7.36 10.24
C VAL A 127 -2.47 -6.95 10.04
N ALA A 128 -2.73 -5.84 9.33
CA ALA A 128 -4.10 -5.40 9.02
C ALA A 128 -4.91 -6.47 8.26
N ARG A 129 -4.27 -7.20 7.33
CA ARG A 129 -4.89 -8.34 6.64
C ARG A 129 -5.32 -9.47 7.58
N ARG A 130 -4.57 -9.74 8.65
CA ARG A 130 -4.93 -10.76 9.64
C ARG A 130 -6.07 -10.27 10.53
N GLU A 131 -6.07 -8.99 10.89
CA GLU A 131 -7.15 -8.39 11.68
C GLU A 131 -8.51 -8.49 10.96
N ILE A 132 -8.53 -8.38 9.63
CA ILE A 132 -9.76 -8.54 8.83
C ILE A 132 -10.41 -9.92 9.05
N GLN A 133 -9.63 -10.98 9.27
CA GLN A 133 -10.16 -12.33 9.45
C GLN A 133 -10.88 -12.52 10.79
N GLU A 134 -10.46 -11.77 11.81
CA GLU A 134 -10.98 -11.86 13.18
C GLU A 134 -11.99 -10.74 13.50
N ALA A 135 -12.18 -9.78 12.59
CA ALA A 135 -13.08 -8.65 12.78
C ALA A 135 -14.54 -9.00 12.46
N GLU A 136 -15.45 -8.42 13.23
CA GLU A 136 -16.90 -8.48 12.98
C GLU A 136 -17.34 -7.38 12.02
N VAL A 137 -16.66 -6.22 12.08
CA VAL A 137 -16.90 -5.08 11.20
C VAL A 137 -15.61 -4.67 10.51
N VAL A 138 -15.65 -4.63 9.17
CA VAL A 138 -14.52 -4.18 8.34
C VAL A 138 -14.93 -2.92 7.59
N VAL A 139 -14.21 -1.82 7.83
CA VAL A 139 -14.44 -0.55 7.12
C VAL A 139 -13.57 -0.51 5.87
N ALA A 140 -14.21 -0.60 4.69
CA ALA A 140 -13.54 -0.58 3.39
C ALA A 140 -14.09 0.54 2.49
N ASN A 141 -13.27 1.02 1.55
CA ASN A 141 -13.73 1.90 0.48
C ASN A 141 -14.29 1.08 -0.70
N HIS A 142 -15.07 1.73 -1.56
CA HIS A 142 -15.70 1.06 -2.70
C HIS A 142 -14.68 0.43 -3.65
N ALA A 143 -13.57 1.12 -3.94
CA ALA A 143 -12.53 0.59 -4.83
C ALA A 143 -11.94 -0.74 -4.32
N LEU A 144 -11.69 -0.84 -3.00
CA LEU A 144 -11.18 -2.06 -2.38
C LEU A 144 -12.22 -3.17 -2.37
N VAL A 145 -13.49 -2.85 -2.12
CA VAL A 145 -14.59 -3.83 -2.16
C VAL A 145 -14.72 -4.41 -3.57
N MET A 146 -14.73 -3.57 -4.61
CA MET A 146 -14.82 -4.02 -6.00
C MET A 146 -13.64 -4.92 -6.37
N ALA A 147 -12.41 -4.50 -6.05
CA ALA A 147 -11.21 -5.31 -6.29
C ALA A 147 -11.21 -6.64 -5.49
N ALA A 148 -11.81 -6.65 -4.30
CA ALA A 148 -11.92 -7.86 -3.48
C ALA A 148 -12.94 -8.85 -4.07
N LEU A 149 -14.02 -8.36 -4.70
CA LEU A 149 -14.99 -9.20 -5.40
C LEU A 149 -14.40 -9.84 -6.66
N GLU A 150 -13.47 -9.17 -7.34
CA GLU A 150 -12.77 -9.74 -8.51
C GLU A 150 -11.70 -10.78 -8.15
N SER A 151 -10.99 -10.57 -7.03
CA SER A 151 -9.79 -11.36 -6.70
C SER A 151 -9.97 -12.38 -5.57
N GLU A 152 -11.15 -12.41 -4.91
CA GLU A 152 -11.50 -13.24 -3.73
C GLU A 152 -10.45 -13.24 -2.59
N ALA A 153 -9.50 -12.30 -2.60
CA ALA A 153 -8.27 -12.45 -1.82
C ALA A 153 -8.27 -11.65 -0.51
N VAL A 154 -9.21 -10.72 -0.31
CA VAL A 154 -9.12 -9.69 0.75
C VAL A 154 -10.22 -9.82 1.77
N LEU A 155 -11.46 -9.96 1.30
CA LEU A 155 -12.66 -10.05 2.13
C LEU A 155 -13.11 -11.51 2.23
N PRO A 156 -13.88 -11.87 3.28
CA PRO A 156 -14.56 -13.15 3.36
C PRO A 156 -15.45 -13.43 2.13
N GLU A 157 -15.83 -14.69 1.95
CA GLU A 157 -16.69 -15.10 0.84
C GLU A 157 -18.00 -14.29 0.80
N PRO A 158 -18.46 -13.80 -0.39
CA PRO A 158 -19.60 -12.89 -0.50
C PRO A 158 -20.88 -13.38 0.18
N LYS A 159 -21.14 -14.69 0.17
CA LYS A 159 -22.32 -15.30 0.81
C LYS A 159 -22.36 -15.13 2.34
N ASN A 160 -21.21 -14.86 2.96
CA ASN A 160 -21.06 -14.68 4.41
C ASN A 160 -20.93 -13.19 4.79
N LEU A 161 -21.11 -12.27 3.84
CA LEU A 161 -20.94 -10.84 4.06
C LEU A 161 -22.28 -10.11 4.19
N LEU A 162 -22.36 -9.26 5.21
CA LEU A 162 -23.32 -8.16 5.26
C LEU A 162 -22.62 -6.91 4.75
N LEU A 163 -22.97 -6.48 3.53
CA LEU A 163 -22.33 -5.34 2.87
C LEU A 163 -23.20 -4.08 2.98
N VAL A 164 -22.67 -3.05 3.63
CA VAL A 164 -23.27 -1.71 3.68
C VAL A 164 -22.46 -0.76 2.80
N LEU A 165 -23.07 -0.27 1.73
CA LEU A 165 -22.46 0.67 0.80
C LEU A 165 -22.88 2.10 1.15
N ASP A 166 -22.18 2.67 2.11
CA ASP A 166 -22.33 4.08 2.49
C ASP A 166 -21.78 5.01 1.40
N GLU A 167 -22.43 6.15 1.18
CA GLU A 167 -22.19 7.04 0.04
C GLU A 167 -22.27 6.32 -1.33
N GLY A 168 -23.24 5.40 -1.45
CA GLY A 168 -23.42 4.52 -2.60
C GLY A 168 -23.67 5.23 -3.95
N HIS A 169 -23.94 6.53 -3.94
CA HIS A 169 -24.06 7.33 -5.16
C HIS A 169 -22.73 7.40 -5.95
N HIS A 170 -21.58 7.16 -5.32
CA HIS A 170 -20.28 7.05 -5.99
C HIS A 170 -20.02 5.67 -6.64
N LEU A 171 -20.83 4.67 -6.35
CA LEU A 171 -20.58 3.29 -6.79
C LEU A 171 -20.51 3.14 -8.33
N PRO A 172 -21.37 3.80 -9.14
CA PRO A 172 -21.28 3.70 -10.59
C PRO A 172 -19.97 4.25 -11.16
N ASP A 173 -19.43 5.31 -10.57
CA ASP A 173 -18.15 5.89 -11.00
C ASP A 173 -16.99 4.97 -10.65
N VAL A 174 -16.97 4.42 -9.42
CA VAL A 174 -15.96 3.44 -9.01
C VAL A 174 -15.99 2.16 -9.86
N ALA A 175 -17.19 1.71 -10.26
CA ALA A 175 -17.33 0.58 -11.16
C ALA A 175 -16.84 0.92 -12.58
N ARG A 176 -17.02 2.16 -13.04
CA ARG A 176 -16.54 2.64 -14.34
C ARG A 176 -15.01 2.68 -14.38
N ASP A 177 -14.36 3.13 -13.31
CA ASP A 177 -12.89 3.19 -13.22
C ASP A 177 -12.24 1.81 -13.49
N ALA A 178 -12.88 0.72 -13.05
CA ALA A 178 -12.40 -0.65 -13.32
C ALA A 178 -12.50 -1.04 -14.80
N LEU A 179 -13.35 -0.37 -15.57
CA LEU A 179 -13.59 -0.59 -16.99
C LEU A 179 -12.85 0.42 -17.88
N GLU A 180 -12.18 1.41 -17.29
CA GLU A 180 -11.44 2.43 -18.01
C GLU A 180 -9.95 2.06 -18.11
N MET A 181 -9.40 2.13 -19.32
CA MET A 181 -7.99 1.94 -19.57
C MET A 181 -7.52 2.97 -20.60
N SER A 182 -6.41 3.64 -20.31
CA SER A 182 -5.72 4.51 -21.24
C SER A 182 -4.28 4.03 -21.37
N ALA A 183 -3.80 3.84 -22.59
CA ALA A 183 -2.45 3.38 -22.86
C ALA A 183 -1.85 4.16 -24.03
N GLU A 184 -0.54 4.39 -23.99
CA GLU A 184 0.18 4.95 -25.14
C GLU A 184 0.29 3.89 -26.24
N ILE A 185 -0.19 4.23 -27.44
CA ILE A 185 -0.19 3.32 -28.59
C ILE A 185 0.68 3.78 -29.76
N THR A 186 1.56 4.76 -29.52
CA THR A 186 2.42 5.29 -30.58
C THR A 186 3.43 4.24 -31.02
N ALA A 187 3.55 4.02 -32.33
CA ALA A 187 4.40 2.95 -32.89
C ALA A 187 5.88 3.03 -32.45
N PRO A 188 6.52 4.22 -32.37
CA PRO A 188 7.90 4.32 -31.89
C PRO A 188 8.04 3.87 -30.43
N TRP A 189 7.13 4.30 -29.56
CA TRP A 189 7.13 3.93 -28.15
C TRP A 189 6.89 2.42 -27.98
N PHE A 190 5.88 1.87 -28.66
CA PHE A 190 5.56 0.44 -28.57
C PHE A 190 6.72 -0.45 -29.03
N ARG A 191 7.40 -0.07 -30.11
CA ARG A 191 8.56 -0.82 -30.61
C ARG A 191 9.70 -0.83 -29.60
N LEU A 192 9.99 0.33 -29.00
CA LEU A 192 11.00 0.45 -27.96
C LEU A 192 10.67 -0.44 -26.74
N GLN A 193 9.42 -0.42 -26.27
CA GLN A 193 9.00 -1.24 -25.14
C GLN A 193 9.10 -2.75 -25.42
N LEU A 194 8.72 -3.19 -26.62
CA LEU A 194 8.86 -4.59 -27.03
C LEU A 194 10.32 -5.03 -27.09
N ASP A 195 11.20 -4.20 -27.66
CA ASP A 195 12.62 -4.50 -27.72
C ASP A 195 13.25 -4.58 -26.32
N LEU A 196 12.89 -3.67 -25.40
CA LEU A 196 13.32 -3.71 -24.00
C LEU A 196 12.83 -4.98 -23.29
N PHE A 197 11.56 -5.35 -23.49
CA PHE A 197 10.99 -6.56 -22.91
C PHE A 197 11.70 -7.81 -23.40
N CYS A 198 11.93 -7.95 -24.71
CA CYS A 198 12.66 -9.08 -25.29
C CYS A 198 14.08 -9.20 -24.72
N LYS A 199 14.79 -8.08 -24.54
CA LYS A 199 16.11 -8.05 -23.91
C LYS A 199 16.05 -8.52 -22.46
N LEU A 200 15.10 -8.02 -21.67
CA LEU A 200 14.94 -8.41 -20.27
C LEU A 200 14.68 -9.92 -20.14
N VAL A 201 13.80 -10.47 -20.98
CA VAL A 201 13.51 -11.91 -21.00
C VAL A 201 14.76 -12.72 -21.34
N ALA A 202 15.54 -12.31 -22.35
CA ALA A 202 16.79 -12.98 -22.70
C ALA A 202 17.79 -12.98 -21.54
N THR A 203 17.98 -11.84 -20.87
CA THR A 203 18.86 -11.74 -19.69
C THR A 203 18.40 -12.65 -18.57
N CYS A 204 17.10 -12.72 -18.29
CA CYS A 204 16.58 -13.64 -17.28
C CYS A 204 16.82 -15.11 -17.67
N MET A 205 16.65 -15.47 -18.95
CA MET A 205 16.88 -16.85 -19.41
C MET A 205 18.35 -17.26 -19.35
N GLU A 206 19.31 -16.34 -19.44
CA GLU A 206 20.74 -16.64 -19.27
C GLU A 206 21.16 -16.82 -17.81
N GLN A 207 20.36 -16.33 -16.86
CA GLN A 207 20.63 -16.45 -15.42
C GLN A 207 20.07 -17.73 -14.78
N PHE A 208 19.34 -18.55 -15.54
CA PHE A 208 18.81 -19.88 -15.16
C PHE A 208 19.47 -20.99 -15.97
#